data_AF-A0A3M1YS97-F1
#
_entry.id   AF-A0A3M1YS97-F1
#
_cell.length_a   1.000
_cell.length_b   1.000
_cell.length_c   1.000
_cell.angle_alpha   90.00
_cell.angle_beta   90.00
_cell.angle_gamma   90.00
#
_symmetry.space_group_name_H-M   'P 1'
#
loop_
_entity.id
_entity.type
_entity.pdbx_description
1 polymer ?
#
loop_
_entity_poly.entity_id
_entity_poly.type
_entity_poly.pdbx_seq_one_letter_code
_entity_poly.pdbx_strand_id
1 'polypeptide(L)'
;LTHSITVVDEPPANVTVIPLAFSSEEAYAKPYTLAIASGDTPLDKTDDDPSGSFILAAAAENSETGARVLVFGSQYFAANQYRDLAIASIQNYALTLNGLAWTTGFDSFASQISQVQLGTRVEDTPIFATPSDLSTISFITVILLPFGTLLIGVWVWWRNRERVDIHQPSSHQEG
;
A
#
# COMPACT_ATOMS: atom_id res chain seq x y z
N LEU A 1 -28.95 -1.68 -4.54
CA LEU A 1 -29.14 -2.37 -3.25
C LEU A 1 -28.49 -3.75 -3.34
N THR A 2 -28.32 -4.45 -2.22
CA THR A 2 -27.73 -5.79 -2.19
C THR A 2 -28.80 -6.84 -2.48
N HIS A 3 -28.45 -7.84 -3.29
CA HIS A 3 -29.27 -8.97 -3.66
C HIS A 3 -28.61 -10.28 -3.20
N SER A 4 -29.42 -11.28 -2.87
CA SER A 4 -28.92 -12.62 -2.60
C SER A 4 -28.52 -13.33 -3.89
N ILE A 5 -27.55 -14.23 -3.78
CA ILE A 5 -27.10 -15.09 -4.87
C ILE A 5 -27.64 -16.50 -4.61
N THR A 6 -28.25 -17.11 -5.64
CA THR A 6 -28.64 -18.52 -5.61
C THR A 6 -27.55 -19.34 -6.30
N VAL A 7 -27.02 -20.33 -5.59
CA VAL A 7 -26.09 -21.31 -6.14
C VAL A 7 -26.88 -22.55 -6.53
N VAL A 8 -26.62 -23.10 -7.72
CA VAL A 8 -27.25 -24.33 -8.18
C VAL A 8 -26.68 -25.54 -7.44
N ASP A 9 -27.54 -26.51 -7.12
CA ASP A 9 -27.12 -27.74 -6.41
C ASP A 9 -26.16 -28.60 -7.24
N GLU A 10 -26.40 -28.65 -8.56
CA GLU A 10 -25.56 -29.37 -9.51
C GLU A 10 -24.91 -28.38 -10.49
N PRO A 11 -23.66 -27.95 -10.24
CA PRO A 11 -22.94 -27.10 -11.17
C PRO A 11 -22.58 -27.86 -12.46
N PRO A 12 -22.34 -27.15 -13.58
CA PRO A 12 -21.86 -27.77 -14.81
C PRO A 12 -20.58 -28.59 -14.59
N ALA A 13 -20.31 -29.55 -15.49
CA ALA A 13 -19.09 -30.35 -15.43
C ALA A 13 -17.83 -29.49 -15.29
N ASN A 14 -16.92 -29.93 -14.43
CA ASN A 14 -15.65 -29.26 -14.12
C ASN A 14 -15.80 -27.87 -13.46
N VAL A 15 -17.02 -27.43 -13.09
CA VAL A 15 -17.25 -26.16 -12.38
C VAL A 15 -17.41 -26.41 -10.89
N THR A 16 -16.61 -25.73 -10.09
CA THR A 16 -16.77 -25.67 -8.62
C THR A 16 -17.27 -24.28 -8.24
N VAL A 17 -18.32 -24.20 -7.42
CA VAL A 17 -18.86 -22.95 -6.89
C VAL A 17 -18.63 -22.88 -5.39
N ILE A 18 -18.11 -21.76 -4.91
CA ILE A 18 -17.76 -21.52 -3.51
C ILE A 18 -18.44 -20.24 -3.03
N PRO A 19 -19.39 -20.31 -2.08
CA PRO A 19 -19.90 -19.14 -1.40
C PRO A 19 -18.78 -18.47 -0.58
N LEU A 20 -18.67 -17.14 -0.66
CA LEU A 20 -17.60 -16.37 -0.02
C LEU A 20 -18.09 -15.47 1.12
N ALA A 21 -19.32 -14.97 1.01
CA ALA A 21 -19.90 -14.08 2.00
C ALA A 21 -21.37 -14.40 2.22
N PHE A 22 -21.79 -14.29 3.47
CA PHE A 22 -23.14 -14.57 3.92
C PHE A 22 -23.69 -13.40 4.72
N SER A 23 -25.00 -13.21 4.70
CA SER A 23 -25.68 -12.39 5.70
C SER A 23 -25.73 -13.10 7.05
N SER A 24 -26.20 -12.41 8.08
CA SER A 24 -26.53 -13.04 9.37
C SER A 24 -27.73 -13.98 9.22
N GLU A 25 -27.89 -14.88 10.19
CA GLU A 25 -29.06 -15.77 10.28
C GLU A 25 -30.36 -15.02 10.53
N GLU A 26 -30.29 -13.84 11.16
CA GLU A 26 -31.43 -12.97 11.45
C GLU A 26 -31.83 -12.09 10.25
N ALA A 27 -31.08 -12.16 9.15
CA ALA A 27 -31.35 -11.35 7.96
C ALA A 27 -32.69 -11.74 7.32
N TYR A 28 -33.31 -10.77 6.64
CA TYR A 28 -34.47 -10.98 5.80
C TYR A 28 -34.33 -10.16 4.51
N ALA A 29 -35.03 -10.59 3.46
CA ALA A 29 -35.02 -9.93 2.17
C ALA A 29 -36.42 -9.42 1.81
N LYS A 30 -36.49 -8.20 1.26
CA LYS A 30 -37.73 -7.65 0.69
C LYS A 30 -37.62 -7.57 -0.84
N PRO A 31 -38.71 -7.82 -1.59
CA PRO A 31 -38.74 -7.57 -3.03
C PRO A 31 -38.41 -6.10 -3.31
N TYR A 32 -37.53 -5.83 -4.25
CA TYR A 32 -37.25 -4.45 -4.63
C TYR A 32 -38.45 -3.85 -5.38
N THR A 33 -39.06 -2.82 -4.81
CA THR A 33 -40.13 -2.04 -5.44
C THR A 33 -39.75 -0.56 -5.49
N LEU A 34 -40.33 0.19 -6.44
CA LEU A 34 -40.15 1.64 -6.52
C LEU A 34 -40.56 2.35 -5.22
N ALA A 35 -41.57 1.83 -4.51
CA ALA A 35 -42.05 2.37 -3.24
C ALA A 35 -41.05 2.15 -2.07
N ILE A 36 -40.24 1.10 -2.12
CA ILE A 36 -39.11 0.93 -1.18
C ILE A 36 -37.99 1.92 -1.53
N ALA A 37 -37.73 2.15 -2.82
CA ALA A 37 -36.71 3.09 -3.27
C ALA A 37 -37.05 4.55 -2.93
N SER A 38 -38.34 4.92 -2.90
CA SER A 38 -38.81 6.24 -2.49
C SER A 38 -38.96 6.40 -0.96
N GLY A 39 -38.84 5.31 -0.20
CA GLY A 39 -38.99 5.32 1.26
C GLY A 39 -40.44 5.31 1.75
N ASP A 40 -41.41 5.07 0.88
CA ASP A 40 -42.84 5.09 1.19
C ASP A 40 -43.36 3.75 1.73
N THR A 41 -42.53 2.71 1.73
CA THR A 41 -42.90 1.37 2.19
C THR A 41 -42.24 1.07 3.54
N PRO A 42 -42.98 0.52 4.52
CA PRO A 42 -42.40 0.01 5.76
C PRO A 42 -41.31 -1.02 5.47
N LEU A 43 -40.13 -0.84 6.07
CA LEU A 43 -39.03 -1.79 5.96
C LEU A 43 -39.11 -2.89 7.02
N ASP A 44 -40.05 -2.81 7.96
CA ASP A 44 -40.22 -3.81 9.01
C ASP A 44 -40.45 -5.20 8.42
N LYS A 45 -39.79 -6.19 9.04
CA LYS A 45 -39.92 -7.60 8.69
C LYS A 45 -41.37 -8.06 8.87
N THR A 46 -41.89 -8.75 7.86
CA THR A 46 -43.18 -9.45 7.90
C THR A 46 -42.97 -10.96 7.86
N ASP A 47 -44.00 -11.73 8.26
CA ASP A 47 -43.92 -13.20 8.28
C ASP A 47 -43.69 -13.82 6.90
N ASP A 48 -44.09 -13.12 5.83
CA ASP A 48 -43.91 -13.54 4.44
C ASP A 48 -42.50 -13.25 3.89
N ASP A 49 -41.65 -12.50 4.62
CA ASP A 49 -40.32 -12.15 4.12
C ASP A 49 -39.37 -13.35 4.22
N PRO A 50 -38.68 -13.73 3.13
CA PRO A 50 -37.60 -14.70 3.17
C PRO A 50 -36.60 -14.31 4.25
N SER A 51 -36.28 -15.25 5.13
CA SER A 51 -35.42 -15.03 6.29
C SER A 51 -34.36 -16.11 6.39
N GLY A 52 -33.20 -15.76 6.95
CA GLY A 52 -32.08 -16.67 7.13
C GLY A 52 -30.78 -16.12 6.56
N SER A 53 -29.77 -16.97 6.52
CA SER A 53 -28.48 -16.65 5.91
C SER A 53 -28.59 -16.67 4.38
N PHE A 54 -28.25 -15.55 3.75
CA PHE A 54 -28.22 -15.38 2.30
C PHE A 54 -26.79 -15.28 1.81
N ILE A 55 -26.49 -15.91 0.67
CA ILE A 55 -25.19 -15.75 0.02
C ILE A 55 -25.15 -14.36 -0.62
N LEU A 56 -24.13 -13.57 -0.27
CA LEU A 56 -23.92 -12.21 -0.76
C LEU A 56 -22.74 -12.11 -1.75
N ALA A 57 -21.85 -13.10 -1.75
CA ALA A 57 -20.79 -13.23 -2.73
C ALA A 57 -20.48 -14.71 -2.99
N ALA A 58 -20.15 -15.05 -4.23
CA ALA A 58 -19.76 -16.40 -4.63
C ALA A 58 -18.69 -16.36 -5.71
N ALA A 59 -17.78 -17.33 -5.68
CA ALA A 59 -16.79 -17.59 -6.72
C ALA A 59 -17.13 -18.88 -7.46
N ALA A 60 -16.80 -18.93 -8.75
CA ALA A 60 -16.88 -20.14 -9.55
C ALA A 60 -15.59 -20.31 -10.37
N GLU A 61 -15.09 -21.53 -10.44
CA GLU A 61 -13.92 -21.89 -11.25
C GLU A 61 -14.22 -23.13 -12.08
N ASN A 62 -13.85 -23.08 -13.35
CA ASN A 62 -13.86 -24.23 -14.23
C ASN A 62 -12.44 -24.81 -14.32
N SER A 63 -12.24 -26.03 -13.81
CA SER A 63 -10.91 -26.66 -13.72
C SER A 63 -10.33 -27.10 -15.08
N GLU A 64 -11.16 -27.20 -16.11
CA GLU A 64 -10.74 -27.59 -17.46
C GLU A 64 -10.23 -26.39 -18.27
N THR A 65 -10.94 -25.26 -18.19
CA THR A 65 -10.61 -24.04 -18.95
C THR A 65 -9.77 -23.04 -18.15
N GLY A 66 -9.73 -23.17 -16.83
CA GLY A 66 -9.16 -22.17 -15.92
C GLY A 66 -10.00 -20.90 -15.79
N ALA A 67 -11.22 -20.87 -16.35
CA ALA A 67 -12.10 -19.72 -16.27
C ALA A 67 -12.58 -19.51 -14.83
N ARG A 68 -12.48 -18.26 -14.35
CA ARG A 68 -12.85 -17.85 -12.99
C ARG A 68 -13.83 -16.70 -13.02
N VAL A 69 -14.87 -16.79 -12.19
CA VAL A 69 -15.90 -15.76 -12.04
C VAL A 69 -16.09 -15.46 -10.57
N LEU A 70 -16.20 -14.18 -10.25
CA LEU A 70 -16.55 -13.69 -8.92
C LEU A 70 -17.79 -12.82 -9.03
N VAL A 71 -18.82 -13.14 -8.25
CA VAL A 71 -20.09 -12.42 -8.24
C VAL A 71 -20.33 -11.83 -6.87
N PHE A 72 -20.68 -10.54 -6.85
CA PHE A 72 -21.14 -9.84 -5.66
C PHE A 72 -22.61 -9.45 -5.83
N GLY A 73 -23.40 -9.65 -4.79
CA GLY A 73 -24.82 -9.28 -4.78
C GLY A 73 -25.09 -7.77 -4.80
N SER A 74 -24.05 -6.93 -4.71
CA SER A 74 -24.19 -5.47 -4.66
C SER A 74 -23.15 -4.78 -5.53
N GLN A 75 -23.61 -3.83 -6.34
CA GLN A 75 -22.74 -2.95 -7.13
C GLN A 75 -21.88 -2.02 -6.25
N TYR A 76 -22.30 -1.77 -5.01
CA TYR A 76 -21.59 -0.90 -4.10
C TYR A 76 -20.40 -1.59 -3.43
N PHE A 77 -20.26 -2.91 -3.57
CA PHE A 77 -19.19 -3.66 -2.93
C PHE A 77 -17.80 -3.11 -3.27
N ALA A 78 -17.59 -2.71 -4.52
CA ALA A 78 -16.34 -2.15 -5.02
C ALA A 78 -16.27 -0.61 -5.02
N ALA A 79 -17.22 0.08 -4.36
CA ALA A 79 -17.25 1.54 -4.41
C ALA A 79 -16.10 2.17 -3.62
N ASN A 80 -15.48 3.22 -4.19
CA ASN A 80 -14.32 3.91 -3.60
C ASN A 80 -14.55 4.40 -2.16
N GLN A 81 -15.79 4.75 -1.80
CA GLN A 81 -16.17 5.17 -0.45
C GLN A 81 -15.85 4.13 0.63
N TYR A 82 -15.79 2.83 0.28
CA TYR A 82 -15.45 1.77 1.23
C TYR A 82 -13.94 1.59 1.43
N ARG A 83 -13.10 2.24 0.61
CA ARG A 83 -11.65 2.24 0.80
C ARG A 83 -11.27 2.92 2.11
N ASP A 84 -11.84 4.10 2.36
CA ASP A 84 -11.51 4.90 3.53
C ASP A 84 -12.09 4.28 4.82
N LEU A 85 -13.04 3.33 4.68
CA LEU A 85 -13.61 2.54 5.76
C LEU A 85 -12.75 1.32 6.15
N ALA A 86 -11.63 1.05 5.48
CA ALA A 86 -10.70 0.00 5.86
C ALA A 86 -10.15 0.16 7.29
N ILE A 87 -10.03 1.41 7.77
CA ILE A 87 -9.64 1.72 9.16
C ILE A 87 -10.66 1.20 10.19
N ALA A 88 -11.91 0.99 9.77
CA ALA A 88 -12.98 0.41 10.59
C ALA A 88 -13.08 -1.11 10.42
N SER A 89 -12.04 -1.76 9.91
CA SER A 89 -12.00 -3.20 9.61
C SER A 89 -13.01 -3.66 8.55
N ILE A 90 -13.51 -2.74 7.71
CA ILE A 90 -14.35 -3.09 6.56
C ILE A 90 -13.43 -3.49 5.40
N GLN A 91 -13.48 -4.77 5.00
CA GLN A 91 -12.52 -5.37 4.06
C GLN A 91 -13.01 -5.46 2.61
N ASN A 92 -14.07 -4.73 2.24
CA ASN A 92 -14.64 -4.78 0.88
C ASN A 92 -13.61 -4.45 -0.19
N TYR A 93 -12.75 -3.46 0.06
CA TYR A 93 -11.70 -3.05 -0.86
C TYR A 93 -10.65 -4.16 -1.06
N ALA A 94 -10.18 -4.76 0.03
CA ALA A 94 -9.21 -5.85 -0.02
C ALA A 94 -9.79 -7.09 -0.74
N LEU A 95 -11.03 -7.47 -0.42
CA LEU A 95 -11.69 -8.59 -1.08
C LEU A 95 -11.93 -8.33 -2.57
N THR A 96 -12.26 -7.09 -2.96
CA THR A 96 -12.39 -6.70 -4.38
C THR A 96 -11.06 -6.86 -5.11
N LEU A 97 -9.96 -6.32 -4.58
CA LEU A 97 -8.64 -6.42 -5.22
C LEU A 97 -8.12 -7.85 -5.30
N ASN A 98 -8.21 -8.61 -4.20
CA ASN A 98 -7.80 -10.01 -4.17
C ASN A 98 -8.66 -10.86 -5.11
N GLY A 99 -9.96 -10.58 -5.18
CA GLY A 99 -10.87 -11.21 -6.13
C GLY A 99 -10.53 -10.92 -7.59
N LEU A 100 -10.17 -9.67 -7.91
CA LEU A 100 -9.69 -9.27 -9.24
C LEU A 100 -8.38 -9.99 -9.60
N ALA A 101 -7.42 -10.04 -8.67
CA ALA A 101 -6.17 -10.78 -8.89
C ALA A 101 -6.43 -12.27 -9.16
N TRP A 102 -7.30 -12.90 -8.37
CA TRP A 102 -7.68 -14.30 -8.53
C TRP A 102 -8.40 -14.57 -9.86
N THR A 103 -9.41 -13.77 -10.20
CA THR A 103 -10.21 -13.92 -11.44
C THR A 103 -9.41 -13.67 -12.71
N THR A 104 -8.44 -12.76 -12.68
CA THR A 104 -7.57 -12.46 -13.84
C THR A 104 -6.39 -13.42 -13.94
N GLY A 105 -6.19 -14.30 -12.95
CA GLY A 105 -5.01 -15.17 -12.89
C GLY A 105 -3.71 -14.39 -12.67
N PHE A 106 -3.79 -13.19 -12.08
CA PHE A 106 -2.65 -12.30 -11.91
C PHE A 106 -1.50 -12.96 -11.15
N ASP A 107 -1.77 -13.80 -10.15
CA ASP A 107 -0.72 -14.51 -9.41
C ASP A 107 0.11 -15.44 -10.32
N SER A 108 -0.56 -16.10 -11.27
CA SER A 108 0.12 -16.95 -12.26
C SER A 108 1.02 -16.11 -13.17
N PHE A 109 0.53 -14.95 -13.63
CA PHE A 109 1.33 -14.00 -14.40
C PHE A 109 2.51 -13.44 -13.58
N ALA A 110 2.26 -12.98 -12.35
CA ALA A 110 3.23 -12.38 -11.45
C ALA A 110 4.35 -13.36 -11.06
N SER A 111 4.06 -14.67 -11.02
CA SER A 111 5.04 -15.72 -10.79
C SER A 111 5.90 -16.05 -12.02
N GLN A 112 5.40 -15.77 -13.23
CA GLN A 112 6.09 -16.07 -14.50
C GLN A 112 6.97 -14.92 -14.97
N ILE A 113 6.63 -13.69 -14.62
CA ILE A 113 7.54 -12.57 -14.83
C ILE A 113 8.66 -12.65 -13.81
N SER A 114 9.90 -12.47 -14.27
CA SER A 114 11.03 -12.30 -13.36
C SER A 114 10.74 -11.04 -12.55
N GLN A 115 10.30 -11.20 -11.30
CA GLN A 115 10.18 -10.08 -10.40
C GLN A 115 11.56 -9.43 -10.37
N VAL A 116 11.62 -8.17 -10.81
CA VAL A 116 12.80 -7.36 -10.57
C VAL A 116 12.82 -7.22 -9.06
N GLN A 117 13.54 -8.13 -8.39
CA GLN A 117 14.04 -7.84 -7.08
C GLN A 117 14.80 -6.54 -7.31
N LEU A 118 14.19 -5.43 -6.88
CA LEU A 118 14.94 -4.27 -6.46
C LEU A 118 15.82 -4.82 -5.35
N GLY A 119 16.93 -5.48 -5.74
CA GLY A 119 17.93 -5.95 -4.82
C GLY A 119 18.20 -4.73 -3.99
N THR A 120 18.00 -4.85 -2.67
CA THR A 120 18.32 -3.81 -1.70
C THR A 120 19.65 -3.24 -2.15
N ARG A 121 19.61 -2.05 -2.74
CA ARG A 121 20.84 -1.45 -3.23
C ARG A 121 21.67 -1.27 -1.97
N VAL A 122 23.00 -1.40 -2.03
CA VAL A 122 23.81 -1.28 -0.82
C VAL A 122 23.55 0.09 -0.14
N GLU A 123 23.12 1.09 -0.93
CA GLU A 123 22.61 2.37 -0.45
C GLU A 123 21.27 2.36 0.32
N ASP A 124 20.43 1.33 0.20
CA ASP A 124 19.14 1.18 0.90
C ASP A 124 19.24 0.37 2.22
N THR A 125 20.45 -0.07 2.58
CA THR A 125 20.67 -0.79 3.85
C THR A 125 20.51 0.19 5.02
N PRO A 126 19.58 -0.03 5.97
CA PRO A 126 19.41 0.88 7.10
C PRO A 126 20.71 0.97 7.90
N ILE A 127 21.26 2.18 8.02
CA ILE A 127 22.47 2.44 8.79
C ILE A 127 22.08 2.35 10.27
N PHE A 128 22.45 1.24 10.90
CA PHE A 128 22.35 1.09 12.35
C PHE A 128 23.51 1.84 13.02
N ALA A 129 23.32 3.14 13.26
CA ALA A 129 24.23 3.93 14.08
C ALA A 129 23.76 3.90 15.54
N THR A 130 24.65 3.55 16.46
CA THR A 130 24.34 3.67 17.89
C THR A 130 24.30 5.15 18.30
N PRO A 131 23.66 5.52 19.43
CA PRO A 131 23.69 6.90 19.92
C PRO A 131 25.11 7.45 20.12
N SER A 132 26.08 6.58 20.44
CA SER A 132 27.49 6.95 20.57
C SER A 132 28.13 7.29 19.22
N ASP A 133 27.77 6.57 18.16
CA ASP A 133 28.27 6.83 16.81
C ASP A 133 27.76 8.18 16.30
N LEU A 134 26.46 8.44 16.49
CA LEU A 134 25.84 9.72 16.11
C LEU A 134 26.43 10.90 16.89
N SER A 135 26.72 10.73 18.18
CA SER A 135 27.36 11.76 19.00
C SER A 135 28.79 12.05 18.53
N THR A 136 29.55 11.01 18.19
CA THR A 136 30.93 11.14 17.70
C THR A 136 30.97 11.82 16.33
N ILE A 137 30.08 11.42 15.42
CA ILE A 137 29.94 12.06 14.10
C ILE A 137 29.57 13.55 14.27
N SER A 138 28.63 13.85 15.17
CA SER A 138 28.24 15.24 15.46
C SER A 138 29.40 16.06 16.01
N PHE A 139 30.16 15.52 16.97
CA PHE A 139 31.33 16.20 17.53
C PHE A 139 32.38 16.50 16.46
N ILE A 140 32.70 15.53 15.61
CA ILE A 140 33.70 15.70 14.54
C ILE A 140 33.26 16.78 13.54
N THR A 141 32.01 16.70 13.09
CA THR A 141 31.50 17.55 12.01
C THR A 141 31.17 18.97 12.46
N VAL A 142 30.62 19.14 13.66
CA VAL A 142 30.16 20.43 14.18
C VAL A 142 31.25 21.16 14.97
N ILE A 143 32.17 20.43 15.61
CA ILE A 143 33.20 21.03 16.47
C ILE A 143 34.58 20.82 15.86
N LEU A 144 35.04 19.57 15.72
CA LEU A 144 36.45 19.31 15.41
C LEU A 144 36.89 19.91 14.07
N LEU A 145 36.11 19.73 13.00
CA LEU A 145 36.43 20.24 11.68
C LEU A 145 36.45 21.78 11.59
N PRO A 146 35.37 22.51 11.96
CA PRO A 146 35.37 23.97 11.85
C PRO A 146 36.39 24.64 12.78
N PHE A 147 36.56 24.17 14.02
CA PHE A 147 37.55 24.76 14.91
C PHE A 147 38.98 24.30 14.61
N GLY A 148 39.17 23.05 14.16
CA GLY A 148 40.47 22.54 13.74
C GLY A 148 41.03 23.29 12.54
N THR A 149 40.20 23.60 11.54
CA THR A 149 40.61 24.42 10.39
C THR A 149 41.00 25.85 10.80
N LEU A 150 40.25 26.47 11.71
CA LEU A 150 40.61 27.77 12.28
C LEU A 150 41.94 27.74 13.02
N LEU A 151 42.17 26.73 13.88
CA LEU A 151 43.41 26.58 14.62
C LEU A 151 44.62 26.41 13.70
N ILE A 152 44.50 25.60 12.64
CA ILE A 152 45.55 25.46 11.63
C ILE A 152 45.80 26.79 10.94
N GLY A 153 44.75 27.54 10.57
CA GLY A 153 44.88 28.87 9.96
C GLY A 153 45.62 29.86 10.87
N VAL A 154 45.25 29.93 12.14
CA VAL A 154 45.92 30.78 13.15
C VAL A 154 47.38 30.36 13.33
N TRP A 155 47.65 29.06 13.40
CA TRP A 155 49.00 28.54 13.54
C TRP A 155 49.90 28.91 12.35
N VAL A 156 49.41 28.76 11.12
CA VAL A 156 50.12 29.16 9.91
C VAL A 156 50.39 30.67 9.91
N TRP A 157 49.39 31.49 10.23
CA TRP A 157 49.56 32.95 10.33
C TRP A 157 50.61 33.33 11.36
N TRP A 158 50.56 32.73 12.55
CA TRP A 158 51.52 33.00 13.62
C TRP A 158 52.94 32.64 13.21
N ARG A 159 53.12 31.53 12.48
CA ARG A 159 54.44 31.09 12.00
C ARG A 159 54.98 31.97 10.87
N ASN A 160 54.11 32.60 10.08
CA ASN A 160 54.51 33.40 8.92
C ASN A 160 54.64 34.90 9.22
N ARG A 161 54.15 35.39 10.36
CA ARG A 161 54.22 36.82 10.72
C ARG A 161 55.65 37.36 10.91
N GLU A 162 56.62 36.49 11.15
CA GLU A 162 58.04 36.87 11.35
C GLU A 162 58.84 36.98 10.04
N ARG A 163 58.22 36.69 8.88
CA ARG A 163 58.91 36.68 7.57
C ARG A 163 58.67 37.92 6.71
N VAL A 164 57.97 38.93 7.22
CA VAL A 164 57.71 40.18 6.48
C VAL A 164 58.58 41.28 7.06
N ASP A 165 59.84 41.33 6.65
CA ASP A 165 60.61 42.58 6.63
C ASP A 165 61.68 42.55 5.53
N ILE A 166 61.90 43.72 4.94
CA ILE A 166 62.81 44.11 3.84
C ILE A 166 62.16 44.13 2.44
N HIS A 167 61.51 45.26 2.13
CA HIS A 167 61.33 45.75 0.77
C HIS A 167 62.57 46.53 0.32
N GLN A 168 63.21 46.11 -0.78
CA GLN A 168 63.82 47.05 -1.74
C GLN A 168 63.60 46.52 -3.16
N PRO A 169 62.91 47.26 -4.05
CA PRO A 169 62.84 46.91 -5.46
C PRO A 169 64.01 47.54 -6.23
N SER A 170 64.79 46.72 -6.93
CA SER A 170 65.59 47.16 -8.07
C SER A 170 65.01 46.55 -9.34
N SER A 171 64.33 47.37 -10.14
CA SER A 171 64.07 47.04 -11.53
C SER A 171 64.74 48.07 -12.44
N HIS A 172 65.44 47.52 -13.42
CA HIS A 172 65.59 47.98 -14.81
C HIS A 172 67.05 48.00 -15.28
N GLN A 173 67.48 46.86 -15.82
CA GLN A 173 68.30 46.82 -17.01
C GLN A 173 67.59 45.96 -18.06
N GLU A 174 67.18 46.57 -19.16
CA GLU A 174 66.98 45.93 -20.45
C GLU A 174 67.69 46.78 -21.49
N GLY A 175 68.43 46.11 -22.39
CA GLY A 175 68.68 46.53 -23.78
C GLY A 175 69.80 47.53 -24.02
#